data_AF-A0A8J3WZB2-F1
#
_entry.id   AF-A0A8J3WZB2-F1
#
_cell.length_a   1.000
_cell.length_b   1.000
_cell.length_c   1.000
_cell.angle_alpha   90.00
_cell.angle_beta   90.00
_cell.angle_gamma   90.00
#
_symmetry.space_group_name_H-M   'P 1'
#
loop_
_entity.id
_entity.type
_entity.pdbx_description
1 polymer ?
#
loop_
_entity_poly.entity_id
_entity_poly.type
_entity_poly.pdbx_seq_one_letter_code
_entity_poly.pdbx_strand_id
1 'polypeptide(L)'
;MSGPFAMGVDTPQEGERVGRRTGWRLRLHSTVTIGNVDRFVADPQHTAALSGEIELPGITRRIPFRNGTFQLFVPSRGAGLRLMTYEAEFEHAGARHRFAGEKRVRDDFGFDLMPDTTTLHSRLYRNGDAVEGGGVLRIGLAGLARMIASMRAREAASPDEAARAMAVFGLLFGRNLREAYLSRPQAWAEAARRRAVPSEAGWER
;
A
#
# COMPACT_ATOMS: atom_id res chain seq x y z
N MET A 1 -1.01 11.22 -3.04
CA MET A 1 0.26 10.66 -3.58
C MET A 1 0.35 10.97 -5.08
N SER A 2 1.56 11.02 -5.66
CA SER A 2 1.70 11.22 -7.12
C SER A 2 2.95 10.52 -7.64
N GLY A 3 2.93 10.07 -8.89
CA GLY A 3 4.13 9.56 -9.54
C GLY A 3 3.93 9.29 -11.02
N PRO A 4 5.01 8.85 -11.69
CA PRO A 4 4.96 8.44 -13.09
C PRO A 4 3.99 7.28 -13.30
N PHE A 5 3.20 7.37 -14.37
CA PHE A 5 2.17 6.39 -14.72
C PHE A 5 1.98 6.36 -16.24
N ALA A 6 1.65 5.21 -16.80
CA ALA A 6 1.33 5.07 -18.22
C ALA A 6 0.13 4.15 -18.45
N MET A 7 -0.61 4.44 -19.52
CA MET A 7 -1.66 3.57 -20.07
C MET A 7 -1.05 2.52 -21.00
N GLY A 8 -1.73 1.39 -21.21
CA GLY A 8 -1.32 0.31 -22.12
C GLY A 8 -0.15 -0.54 -21.63
N VAL A 9 0.07 -0.58 -20.31
CA VAL A 9 1.17 -1.35 -19.69
C VAL A 9 0.63 -2.16 -18.52
N ASP A 10 1.13 -3.39 -18.36
CA ASP A 10 0.58 -4.36 -17.40
C ASP A 10 1.26 -4.30 -16.02
N THR A 11 2.44 -3.69 -15.94
CA THR A 11 3.25 -3.65 -14.72
C THR A 11 3.47 -2.23 -14.20
N PRO A 12 3.45 -2.02 -12.88
CA PRO A 12 3.79 -0.73 -12.28
C PRO A 12 5.17 -0.20 -12.68
N GLN A 13 6.16 -1.08 -12.79
CA GLN A 13 7.55 -0.73 -13.11
C GLN A 13 7.69 -0.22 -14.55
N GLU A 14 7.05 -0.91 -15.50
CA GLU A 14 7.03 -0.46 -16.89
C GLU A 14 6.30 0.88 -17.02
N GLY A 15 5.16 1.03 -16.33
CA GLY A 15 4.44 2.30 -16.30
C GLY A 15 5.21 3.44 -15.64
N GLU A 16 6.03 3.16 -14.62
CA GLU A 16 6.95 4.15 -14.07
C GLU A 16 7.99 4.59 -15.11
N ARG A 17 8.61 3.63 -15.82
CA ARG A 17 9.62 3.91 -16.84
C ARG A 17 9.04 4.74 -17.98
N VAL A 18 7.89 4.35 -18.52
CA VAL A 18 7.21 5.06 -19.60
C VAL A 18 6.75 6.45 -19.13
N GLY A 19 6.10 6.54 -17.97
CA GLY A 19 5.61 7.80 -17.42
C GLY A 19 6.72 8.81 -17.16
N ARG A 20 7.93 8.37 -16.76
CA ARG A 20 9.10 9.26 -16.61
C ARG A 20 9.54 9.87 -17.94
N ARG A 21 9.49 9.08 -19.02
CA ARG A 21 9.88 9.52 -20.37
C ARG A 21 8.84 10.43 -21.02
N THR A 22 7.56 10.15 -20.82
CA THR A 22 6.46 10.93 -21.44
C THR A 22 6.00 12.12 -20.58
N GLY A 23 6.44 12.20 -19.32
CA GLY A 23 5.93 13.16 -18.34
C GLY A 23 4.53 12.81 -17.82
N TRP A 24 3.99 11.64 -18.17
CA TRP A 24 2.68 11.20 -17.71
C TRP A 24 2.70 10.79 -16.24
N ARG A 25 1.69 11.26 -15.50
CA ARG A 25 1.60 11.10 -14.06
C ARG A 25 0.18 10.79 -13.62
N LEU A 26 0.08 9.98 -12.58
CA LEU A 26 -1.16 9.79 -11.82
C LEU A 26 -1.04 10.56 -10.50
N ARG A 27 -2.15 11.16 -10.05
CA ARG A 27 -2.28 11.67 -8.67
C ARG A 27 -3.49 11.05 -8.01
N LEU A 28 -3.27 10.55 -6.80
CA LEU A 28 -4.32 10.02 -5.93
C LEU A 28 -4.49 11.00 -4.77
N HIS A 29 -5.66 11.60 -4.68
CA HIS A 29 -6.11 12.39 -3.53
C HIS A 29 -7.09 11.52 -2.77
N SER A 30 -6.73 11.06 -1.57
CA SER A 30 -7.55 10.08 -0.86
C SER A 30 -7.61 10.36 0.63
N THR A 31 -8.77 10.09 1.21
CA THR A 31 -9.01 10.09 2.66
C THR A 31 -9.32 8.67 3.08
N VAL A 32 -8.60 8.19 4.11
CA VAL A 32 -8.95 6.96 4.81
C VAL A 32 -9.81 7.33 6.02
N THR A 33 -10.96 6.67 6.16
CA THR A 33 -11.88 6.85 7.28
C THR A 33 -11.99 5.54 8.04
N ILE A 34 -11.54 5.56 9.29
CA ILE A 34 -11.70 4.48 10.26
C ILE A 34 -12.92 4.82 11.10
N GLY A 35 -14.00 4.06 10.96
CA GLY A 35 -15.25 4.34 11.69
C GLY A 35 -15.14 4.07 13.19
N ASN A 36 -14.54 2.94 13.57
CA ASN A 36 -14.28 2.59 14.97
C ASN A 36 -12.85 2.07 15.10
N VAL A 37 -12.02 2.80 15.86
CA VAL A 37 -10.58 2.49 15.98
C VAL A 37 -10.36 1.19 16.74
N ASP A 38 -11.13 0.90 17.79
CA ASP A 38 -10.98 -0.33 18.56
C ASP A 38 -11.32 -1.57 17.71
N ARG A 39 -12.43 -1.51 16.96
CA ARG A 39 -12.80 -2.56 16.01
C ARG A 39 -11.76 -2.71 14.90
N PHE A 40 -11.24 -1.60 14.38
CA PHE A 40 -10.20 -1.61 13.37
C PHE A 40 -8.92 -2.29 13.86
N VAL A 41 -8.52 -2.05 15.11
CA VAL A 41 -7.33 -2.64 15.74
C VAL A 41 -7.55 -4.12 16.05
N ALA A 42 -8.76 -4.51 16.44
CA ALA A 42 -9.11 -5.90 16.75
C ALA A 42 -9.32 -6.78 15.50
N ASP A 43 -9.72 -6.18 14.37
CA ASP A 43 -9.92 -6.88 13.11
C ASP A 43 -8.57 -7.21 12.45
N PRO A 44 -8.21 -8.50 12.23
CA PRO A 44 -6.96 -8.88 11.60
C PRO A 44 -6.81 -8.40 10.14
N GLN A 45 -7.91 -8.03 9.48
CA GLN A 45 -7.86 -7.45 8.13
C GLN A 45 -7.62 -5.93 8.15
N HIS A 46 -7.82 -5.28 9.31
CA HIS A 46 -7.66 -3.84 9.51
C HIS A 46 -8.26 -3.02 8.35
N THR A 47 -9.55 -3.26 8.07
CA THR A 47 -10.24 -2.65 6.93
C THR A 47 -10.82 -1.28 7.29
N ALA A 48 -10.60 -0.29 6.42
CA ALA A 48 -11.17 1.05 6.53
C ALA A 48 -11.71 1.55 5.17
N ALA A 49 -12.58 2.56 5.23
CA ALA A 49 -13.13 3.17 4.02
C ALA A 49 -12.11 4.10 3.35
N LEU A 50 -12.09 4.11 2.02
CA LEU A 50 -11.27 5.00 1.20
C LEU A 50 -12.19 5.82 0.29
N SER A 51 -12.02 7.14 0.27
CA SER A 51 -12.73 8.02 -0.66
C SER A 51 -11.80 9.10 -1.19
N GLY A 52 -12.14 9.72 -2.32
CA GLY A 52 -11.34 10.80 -2.87
C GLY A 52 -11.47 10.97 -4.38
N GLU A 53 -10.36 11.35 -5.01
CA GLU A 53 -10.30 11.69 -6.43
C GLU A 53 -9.00 11.17 -7.07
N ILE A 54 -9.10 10.78 -8.34
CA ILE A 54 -7.95 10.36 -9.16
C ILE A 54 -7.76 11.34 -10.32
N GLU A 55 -6.51 11.74 -10.54
CA GLU A 55 -6.06 12.44 -11.75
C GLU A 55 -5.27 11.45 -12.61
N LEU A 56 -5.80 11.12 -13.80
CA LEU A 56 -5.14 10.25 -14.77
C LEU A 56 -4.45 11.07 -15.88
N PRO A 57 -3.39 10.56 -16.51
CA PRO A 57 -2.78 11.22 -17.67
C PRO A 57 -3.79 11.44 -18.79
N GLY A 58 -3.76 12.62 -19.41
CA GLY A 58 -4.65 12.96 -20.52
C GLY A 58 -6.10 13.27 -20.14
N ILE A 59 -6.46 13.21 -18.85
CA ILE A 59 -7.80 13.54 -18.36
C ILE A 59 -7.76 14.86 -17.58
N THR A 60 -8.45 15.88 -18.09
CA THR A 60 -8.41 17.24 -17.51
C THR A 60 -9.14 17.36 -16.17
N ARG A 61 -10.20 16.57 -15.96
CA ARG A 61 -11.01 16.60 -14.73
C ARG A 61 -10.61 15.48 -13.79
N ARG A 62 -10.61 15.78 -12.49
CA ARG A 62 -10.51 14.78 -11.43
C ARG A 62 -11.71 13.85 -11.45
N ILE A 63 -11.47 12.56 -11.24
CA ILE A 63 -12.51 11.54 -11.22
C ILE A 63 -12.75 11.14 -9.77
N PRO A 64 -13.94 11.40 -9.20
CA PRO A 64 -14.24 11.07 -7.82
C PRO A 64 -14.50 9.57 -7.65
N PHE A 65 -14.15 9.05 -6.47
CA PHE A 65 -14.56 7.73 -6.00
C PHE A 65 -15.02 7.84 -4.54
N ARG A 66 -16.09 7.13 -4.18
CA ARG A 66 -16.69 7.23 -2.83
C ARG A 66 -16.61 5.93 -2.04
N ASN A 67 -16.58 4.80 -2.74
CA ASN A 67 -16.66 3.46 -2.15
C ASN A 67 -15.36 2.69 -2.41
N GLY A 68 -14.26 3.19 -1.85
CA GLY A 68 -12.98 2.50 -1.87
C GLY A 68 -12.72 1.78 -0.54
N THR A 69 -11.72 0.90 -0.57
CA THR A 69 -11.27 0.12 0.57
C THR A 69 -9.78 0.35 0.81
N PHE A 70 -9.43 0.54 2.06
CA PHE A 70 -8.05 0.52 2.55
C PHE A 70 -7.89 -0.65 3.51
N GLN A 71 -6.86 -1.48 3.33
CA GLN A 71 -6.54 -2.56 4.28
C GLN A 71 -5.08 -2.46 4.68
N LEU A 72 -4.83 -2.67 5.97
CA LEU A 72 -3.51 -2.57 6.57
C LEU A 72 -2.98 -3.98 6.87
N PHE A 73 -1.78 -4.29 6.40
CA PHE A 73 -1.06 -5.55 6.68
C PHE A 73 -1.70 -6.84 6.14
N VAL A 74 -2.25 -6.79 4.92
CA VAL A 74 -2.74 -7.97 4.20
C VAL A 74 -1.59 -8.98 3.99
N PRO A 75 -1.75 -10.26 4.36
CA PRO A 75 -0.76 -11.29 4.08
C PRO A 75 -0.52 -11.44 2.57
N SER A 76 0.74 -11.52 2.16
CA SER A 76 1.12 -11.86 0.78
C SER A 76 1.69 -13.27 0.70
N ARG A 77 1.77 -13.83 -0.52
CA ARG A 77 2.35 -15.16 -0.79
C ARG A 77 3.87 -15.23 -0.51
N GLY A 78 4.55 -14.08 -0.38
CA GLY A 78 5.97 -14.03 -0.01
C GLY A 78 6.16 -14.02 1.50
N ALA A 79 7.04 -14.89 2.01
CA ALA A 79 7.42 -14.90 3.42
C ALA A 79 7.92 -13.51 3.85
N GLY A 80 7.40 -12.99 4.97
CA GLY A 80 7.79 -11.68 5.51
C GLY A 80 7.26 -10.45 4.76
N LEU A 81 6.38 -10.63 3.75
CA LEU A 81 5.78 -9.51 3.03
C LEU A 81 4.35 -9.25 3.51
N ARG A 82 4.11 -8.05 4.05
CA ARG A 82 2.77 -7.53 4.34
C ARG A 82 2.43 -6.42 3.36
N LEU A 83 1.18 -6.36 2.91
CA LEU A 83 0.72 -5.32 1.98
C LEU A 83 -0.15 -4.30 2.70
N MET A 84 -0.05 -3.05 2.28
CA MET A 84 -1.10 -2.05 2.52
C MET A 84 -1.82 -1.80 1.20
N THR A 85 -3.09 -2.18 1.12
CA THR A 85 -3.84 -2.12 -0.13
C THR A 85 -4.78 -0.91 -0.16
N TYR A 86 -4.91 -0.33 -1.35
CA TYR A 86 -5.75 0.82 -1.65
C TYR A 86 -6.55 0.48 -2.89
N GLU A 87 -7.83 0.23 -2.73
CA GLU A 87 -8.71 -0.11 -3.85
C GLU A 87 -9.82 0.92 -3.98
N ALA A 88 -10.11 1.31 -5.21
CA ALA A 88 -11.17 2.27 -5.50
C ALA A 88 -11.81 1.93 -6.85
N GLU A 89 -13.14 1.95 -6.88
CA GLU A 89 -13.91 1.85 -8.11
C GLU A 89 -14.45 3.22 -8.50
N PHE A 90 -14.41 3.52 -9.79
CA PHE A 90 -14.96 4.76 -10.34
C PHE A 90 -15.42 4.56 -11.78
N GLU A 91 -16.32 5.44 -12.22
CA GLU A 91 -16.82 5.46 -13.59
C GLU A 91 -16.19 6.61 -14.36
N HIS A 92 -15.74 6.33 -15.58
CA HIS A 92 -15.20 7.34 -16.48
C HIS A 92 -15.52 6.97 -17.93
N ALA A 93 -15.97 7.96 -18.72
CA ALA A 93 -16.31 7.78 -20.13
C ALA A 93 -17.24 6.58 -20.43
N GLY A 94 -18.20 6.30 -19.53
CA GLY A 94 -19.15 5.19 -19.67
C GLY A 94 -18.59 3.81 -19.34
N ALA A 95 -17.35 3.70 -18.86
CA ALA A 95 -16.73 2.46 -18.42
C ALA A 95 -16.46 2.46 -16.92
N ARG A 96 -16.51 1.26 -16.32
CA ARG A 96 -16.09 1.04 -14.93
C ARG A 96 -14.59 0.79 -14.88
N HIS A 97 -13.94 1.49 -13.97
CA HIS A 97 -12.53 1.36 -13.70
C HIS A 97 -12.31 0.98 -12.24
N ARG A 98 -11.26 0.20 -12.01
CA ARG A 98 -10.78 -0.15 -10.67
C ARG A 98 -9.32 0.27 -10.56
N PHE A 99 -9.03 1.15 -9.60
CA PHE A 99 -7.68 1.43 -9.18
C PHE A 99 -7.29 0.46 -8.08
N ALA A 100 -6.13 -0.19 -8.21
CA ALA A 100 -5.54 -0.98 -7.15
C ALA A 100 -4.11 -0.51 -6.89
N GLY A 101 -3.85 -0.07 -5.67
CA GLY A 101 -2.54 0.31 -5.18
C GLY A 101 -2.09 -0.61 -4.05
N GLU A 102 -0.84 -1.08 -4.10
CA GLU A 102 -0.23 -1.82 -3.00
C GLU A 102 1.05 -1.12 -2.55
N LYS A 103 1.19 -0.93 -1.24
CA LYS A 103 2.49 -0.69 -0.62
C LYS A 103 3.03 -2.02 -0.14
N ARG A 104 4.30 -2.27 -0.43
CA ARG A 104 4.99 -3.49 -0.02
C ARG A 104 5.77 -3.15 1.24
N VAL A 105 5.36 -3.75 2.36
CA VAL A 105 6.05 -3.64 3.64
C VAL A 105 6.81 -4.95 3.83
N ARG A 106 8.12 -4.92 3.60
CA ARG A 106 8.96 -6.12 3.65
C ARG A 106 9.82 -6.14 4.92
N ASP A 107 10.02 -7.34 5.45
CA ASP A 107 10.92 -7.64 6.57
C ASP A 107 12.41 -7.66 6.15
N ASP A 108 12.90 -6.54 5.63
CA ASP A 108 14.32 -6.34 5.35
C ASP A 108 14.92 -5.40 6.43
N PHE A 109 15.89 -5.92 7.20
CA PHE A 109 16.59 -5.20 8.27
C PHE A 109 17.39 -3.99 7.71
N GLY A 110 17.13 -2.74 8.14
CA GLY A 110 17.96 -1.58 7.78
C GLY A 110 17.31 -0.19 7.91
N PHE A 111 18.05 0.85 7.49
CA PHE A 111 17.65 2.29 7.45
C PHE A 111 16.54 2.61 6.43
N ASP A 112 15.97 1.61 5.75
CA ASP A 112 15.00 1.75 4.65
C ASP A 112 13.55 1.94 5.15
N LEU A 113 13.34 2.71 6.23
CA LEU A 113 12.01 3.07 6.73
C LEU A 113 11.16 3.84 5.70
N MET A 114 11.83 4.53 4.77
CA MET A 114 11.22 5.57 3.95
C MET A 114 10.63 5.09 2.61
N PRO A 115 11.27 4.21 1.81
CA PRO A 115 10.72 3.81 0.51
C PRO A 115 9.43 2.97 0.64
N ASP A 116 9.36 2.06 1.60
CA ASP A 116 8.32 1.02 1.69
C ASP A 116 6.96 1.57 2.13
N THR A 117 6.94 2.56 3.01
CA THR A 117 5.71 3.23 3.45
C THR A 117 5.26 4.36 2.53
N THR A 118 6.15 4.83 1.64
CA THR A 118 5.89 5.98 0.77
C THR A 118 5.69 5.63 -0.70
N THR A 119 5.99 4.39 -1.10
CA THR A 119 5.86 3.91 -2.48
C THR A 119 4.60 3.08 -2.65
N LEU A 120 3.75 3.48 -3.59
CA LEU A 120 2.51 2.78 -3.95
C LEU A 120 2.63 2.27 -5.39
N HIS A 121 2.68 0.94 -5.53
CA HIS A 121 2.63 0.28 -6.83
C HIS A 121 1.17 0.23 -7.28
N SER A 122 0.87 0.86 -8.42
CA SER A 122 -0.51 1.07 -8.84
C SER A 122 -0.77 0.40 -10.18
N ARG A 123 -1.96 -0.20 -10.28
CA ARG A 123 -2.57 -0.68 -11.52
C ARG A 123 -3.95 -0.06 -11.68
N LEU A 124 -4.30 0.21 -12.92
CA LEU A 124 -5.64 0.58 -13.33
C LEU A 124 -6.22 -0.58 -14.13
N TYR A 125 -7.44 -0.98 -13.80
CA TYR A 125 -8.19 -2.00 -14.51
C TYR A 125 -9.43 -1.39 -15.17
N ARG A 126 -9.87 -1.99 -16.27
CA ARG A 126 -11.11 -1.64 -16.98
C ARG A 126 -11.99 -2.88 -17.11
N ASN A 127 -13.30 -2.71 -16.90
CA ASN A 127 -14.32 -3.76 -17.10
C ASN A 127 -14.02 -5.08 -16.35
N GLY A 128 -13.50 -5.00 -15.12
CA GLY A 128 -13.16 -6.16 -14.29
C GLY A 128 -11.66 -6.26 -14.04
N ASP A 129 -10.98 -7.11 -14.80
CA ASP A 129 -9.60 -7.53 -14.50
C ASP A 129 -8.58 -7.28 -15.61
N ALA A 130 -8.98 -6.64 -16.72
CA ALA A 130 -8.04 -6.23 -17.74
C ALA A 130 -7.21 -5.04 -17.25
N VAL A 131 -5.89 -5.23 -17.08
CA VAL A 131 -4.98 -4.13 -16.74
C VAL A 131 -4.92 -3.17 -17.92
N GLU A 132 -5.25 -1.90 -17.67
CA GLU A 132 -5.24 -0.83 -18.67
C GLU A 132 -4.05 0.13 -18.47
N GLY A 133 -3.41 0.10 -17.30
CA GLY A 133 -2.26 0.93 -17.02
C GLY A 133 -1.60 0.62 -15.69
N GLY A 134 -0.38 1.14 -15.56
CA GLY A 134 0.46 0.92 -14.39
C GLY A 134 1.30 2.14 -14.06
N GLY A 135 1.74 2.22 -12.80
CA GLY A 135 2.72 3.22 -12.38
C GLY A 135 3.11 3.10 -10.93
N VAL A 136 4.03 3.97 -10.52
CA VAL A 136 4.54 4.00 -9.14
C VAL A 136 4.37 5.40 -8.58
N LEU A 137 3.47 5.52 -7.60
CA LEU A 137 3.20 6.76 -6.89
C LEU A 137 4.10 6.86 -5.66
N ARG A 138 4.58 8.06 -5.37
CA ARG A 138 5.35 8.32 -4.15
C ARG A 138 4.78 9.48 -3.34
N ILE A 139 5.10 9.50 -2.06
CA ILE A 139 4.92 10.66 -1.19
C ILE A 139 6.28 11.03 -0.60
N GLY A 140 6.73 12.26 -0.84
CA GLY A 140 7.98 12.74 -0.23
C GLY A 140 7.80 13.00 1.28
N LEU A 141 8.91 13.23 1.99
CA LEU A 141 8.94 13.52 3.44
C LEU A 141 7.95 14.62 3.86
N ALA A 142 7.91 15.74 3.15
CA ALA A 142 6.96 16.83 3.44
C ALA A 142 5.50 16.43 3.20
N GLY A 143 5.24 15.53 2.23
CA GLY A 143 3.91 14.96 2.03
C GLY A 143 3.51 14.02 3.16
N LEU A 144 4.45 13.17 3.62
CA LEU A 144 4.25 12.27 4.74
C LEU A 144 3.96 13.04 6.03
N ALA A 145 4.75 14.07 6.34
CA ALA A 145 4.52 14.94 7.49
C ALA A 145 3.14 15.61 7.45
N ARG A 146 2.73 16.13 6.29
CA ARG A 146 1.39 16.70 6.10
C ARG A 146 0.27 15.67 6.28
N MET A 147 0.46 14.44 5.81
CA MET A 147 -0.50 13.36 5.99
C MET A 147 -0.67 13.03 7.48
N ILE A 148 0.42 12.84 8.22
CA ILE A 148 0.38 12.62 9.68
C ILE A 148 -0.32 13.80 10.36
N ALA A 149 0.06 15.03 10.00
CA ALA A 149 -0.53 16.25 10.54
C ALA A 149 -2.01 16.44 10.17
N SER A 150 -2.56 15.72 9.18
CA SER A 150 -3.97 15.75 8.78
C SER A 150 -4.85 14.74 9.52
N MET A 151 -4.28 13.82 10.30
CA MET A 151 -5.06 12.82 11.04
C MET A 151 -5.92 13.49 12.12
N ARG A 152 -7.20 13.14 12.18
CA ARG A 152 -8.17 13.71 13.12
C ARG A 152 -9.15 12.63 13.56
N ALA A 153 -9.42 12.53 14.85
CA ALA A 153 -10.53 11.74 15.40
C ALA A 153 -11.80 12.60 15.36
N ARG A 154 -12.58 12.51 14.28
CA ARG A 154 -13.71 13.43 14.03
C ARG A 154 -14.93 13.20 14.91
N GLU A 155 -15.11 11.97 15.39
CA GLU A 155 -16.29 11.57 16.17
C GLU A 155 -16.00 11.43 17.68
N ALA A 156 -14.80 11.80 18.13
CA ALA A 156 -14.47 11.77 19.55
C ALA A 156 -15.31 12.79 20.33
N ALA A 157 -15.93 12.37 21.42
CA ALA A 157 -16.74 13.22 22.28
C ALA A 157 -15.90 14.20 23.12
N SER A 158 -14.59 13.96 23.25
CA SER A 158 -13.67 14.79 24.03
C SER A 158 -12.23 14.78 23.49
N PRO A 159 -11.39 15.76 23.89
CA PRO A 159 -9.98 15.76 23.56
C PRO A 159 -9.21 14.55 24.09
N ASP A 160 -9.59 14.01 25.26
CA ASP A 160 -8.94 12.82 25.82
C ASP A 160 -9.30 11.56 25.03
N GLU A 161 -10.55 11.42 24.56
CA GLU A 161 -10.95 10.34 23.67
C GLU A 161 -10.22 10.44 22.32
N ALA A 162 -10.13 11.64 21.76
CA ALA A 162 -9.37 11.87 20.52
C ALA A 162 -7.89 11.48 20.69
N ALA A 163 -7.26 11.88 21.81
CA ALA A 163 -5.88 11.53 22.11
C ALA A 163 -5.69 10.02 22.28
N ARG A 164 -6.62 9.34 22.98
CA ARG A 164 -6.61 7.87 23.11
C ARG A 164 -6.73 7.18 21.76
N ALA A 165 -7.68 7.58 20.92
CA ALA A 165 -7.87 7.01 19.58
C ALA A 165 -6.59 7.15 18.72
N MET A 166 -5.96 8.33 18.75
CA MET A 166 -4.69 8.57 18.07
C MET A 166 -3.55 7.72 18.63
N ALA A 167 -3.47 7.55 19.95
CA ALA A 167 -2.46 6.72 20.60
C ALA A 167 -2.64 5.23 20.26
N VAL A 168 -3.87 4.72 20.32
CA VAL A 168 -4.21 3.33 19.96
C VAL A 168 -3.82 3.04 18.50
N PHE A 169 -4.19 3.92 17.58
CA PHE A 169 -3.79 3.79 16.17
C PHE A 169 -2.26 3.84 16.00
N GLY A 170 -1.59 4.78 16.68
CA GLY A 170 -0.14 4.91 16.65
C GLY A 170 0.58 3.67 17.17
N LEU A 171 0.10 3.06 18.25
CA LEU A 171 0.62 1.81 18.82
C LEU A 171 0.42 0.61 17.88
N LEU A 172 -0.76 0.47 17.27
CA LEU A 172 -1.02 -0.57 16.26
C LEU A 172 -0.05 -0.43 15.09
N PHE A 173 0.09 0.79 14.56
CA PHE A 173 0.93 1.06 13.41
C PHE A 173 2.41 0.80 13.75
N GLY A 174 2.89 1.34 14.88
CA GLY A 174 4.26 1.13 15.36
C GLY A 174 4.59 -0.33 15.67
N ARG A 175 3.68 -1.07 16.30
CA ARG A 175 3.83 -2.51 16.57
C ARG A 175 3.94 -3.30 15.27
N ASN A 176 3.05 -3.07 14.31
CA ASN A 176 3.07 -3.84 13.09
C ASN A 176 4.25 -3.49 12.18
N LEU A 177 4.75 -2.25 12.20
CA LEU A 177 6.04 -1.93 11.59
C LEU A 177 7.15 -2.70 12.29
N ARG A 178 7.21 -2.64 13.62
CA ARG A 178 8.20 -3.40 14.39
C ARG A 178 8.17 -4.89 14.07
N GLU A 179 6.99 -5.51 14.02
CA GLU A 179 6.84 -6.90 13.61
C GLU A 179 7.22 -7.10 12.14
N ALA A 180 6.82 -6.23 11.23
CA ALA A 180 7.16 -6.39 9.82
C ALA A 180 8.64 -6.17 9.51
N TYR A 181 9.45 -5.59 10.43
CA TYR A 181 10.88 -5.31 10.21
C TYR A 181 11.83 -5.98 11.23
N LEU A 182 11.33 -6.44 12.38
CA LEU A 182 12.13 -7.08 13.44
C LEU A 182 11.73 -8.56 13.67
N SER A 183 10.79 -9.13 12.91
CA SER A 183 10.33 -10.52 13.08
C SER A 183 11.24 -11.56 12.41
N ARG A 184 12.35 -11.79 13.10
CA ARG A 184 13.18 -12.99 13.18
C ARG A 184 14.16 -13.34 12.04
N PRO A 185 15.47 -13.39 12.37
CA PRO A 185 16.53 -14.04 11.59
C PRO A 185 16.43 -15.59 11.49
N GLN A 186 15.28 -16.20 11.80
CA GLN A 186 15.11 -17.66 11.81
C GLN A 186 14.89 -18.27 10.43
N ALA A 187 14.23 -17.55 9.52
CA ALA A 187 14.04 -18.01 8.13
C ALA A 187 15.40 -18.19 7.41
N TRP A 188 16.38 -17.35 7.74
CA TRP A 188 17.76 -17.48 7.27
C TRP A 188 18.48 -18.67 7.89
N ALA A 189 18.33 -18.91 9.20
CA ALA A 189 18.96 -20.06 9.87
C ALA A 189 18.39 -21.40 9.37
N GLU A 190 17.10 -21.48 9.07
CA GLU A 190 16.47 -22.68 8.51
C GLU A 190 16.78 -22.87 7.01
N ALA A 191 16.78 -21.79 6.21
CA ALA A 191 17.18 -21.85 4.80
C ALA A 191 18.67 -22.17 4.63
N ALA A 192 19.53 -21.63 5.50
CA ALA A 192 20.95 -21.95 5.54
C ALA A 192 21.20 -23.40 5.99
N ARG A 193 20.45 -23.92 6.97
CA ARG A 193 20.50 -25.34 7.35
C ARG A 193 20.03 -26.26 6.23
N ARG A 194 18.95 -25.92 5.52
CA ARG A 194 18.47 -26.70 4.36
C ARG A 194 19.44 -26.67 3.17
N ARG A 195 20.19 -25.59 2.98
CA ARG A 195 21.31 -25.51 2.01
C ARG A 195 22.58 -26.21 2.48
N ALA A 196 22.76 -26.41 3.78
CA ALA A 196 23.94 -27.02 4.38
C ALA A 196 23.81 -28.54 4.60
N VAL A 197 22.65 -29.15 4.33
CA VAL A 197 22.54 -30.62 4.24
C VAL A 197 23.04 -31.03 2.85
N PRO A 198 24.21 -31.70 2.74
CA PRO A 198 24.63 -32.27 1.46
C PRO A 198 23.63 -33.36 1.07
N SER A 199 23.26 -33.42 -0.21
CA SER A 199 22.56 -34.61 -0.72
C SER A 199 23.51 -35.80 -0.60
N GLU A 200 23.29 -36.67 0.38
CA GLU A 200 23.89 -38.01 0.39
C GLU A 200 23.20 -38.89 -0.67
N ALA A 201 23.46 -38.55 -1.93
CA ALA A 201 23.12 -39.37 -3.06
C ALA A 201 24.33 -39.46 -3.98
N GLY A 202 24.98 -40.62 -3.95
CA GLY A 202 25.71 -41.14 -5.10
C GLY A 202 27.23 -41.15 -4.97
N TRP A 203 27.76 -42.01 -4.12
CA TRP A 203 28.88 -42.85 -4.55
C TRP A 203 28.65 -44.26 -4.02
N GLU A 204 28.33 -45.19 -4.91
CA GLU A 204 28.79 -46.58 -4.86
C GLU A 204 28.38 -47.28 -6.17
N ARG A 205 29.40 -47.37 -7.04
CA ARG A 205 29.69 -48.29 -8.15
C ARG A 205 28.57 -48.95 -8.94
#